data_AF-A0A920MUD0-F1
#
_entry.id   AF-A0A920MUD0-F1
#
_cell.length_a   1.000
_cell.length_b   1.000
_cell.length_c   1.000
_cell.angle_alpha   90.00
_cell.angle_beta   90.00
_cell.angle_gamma   90.00
#
_symmetry.space_group_name_H-M   'P 1'
#
loop_
_entity.id
_entity.type
_entity.pdbx_description
1 polymer ?
#
loop_
_entity_poly.entity_id
_entity_poly.type
_entity_poly.pdbx_seq_one_letter_code
_entity_poly.pdbx_strand_id
1 'polypeptide(L)'
;MARKLTKREIQRKTREIYKAVGNTPQRMRSIANIKTAQFPYRAARTPNGVTPVERKTYLGSEYPTVWARRLPARTIRLLSTELIAKPLMGYIASPQRTGYDRLEGLKKRQAVIFVANHHSHADTPLLLTSIPFQWRKRLIVGAAADYFFKTKFGGSLSALFIGAIPVERNKVSRESSDQIASLIKRGWSFMVFPEGGRSPDGWGQPFRAGAAYLSIKCDAPVVPIHLAGTGKILRKGKVWPTDHQLKLLLVLRFGQVKRRTAEPTQKRSSRQLRS
;
A
#
# COMPACT_ATOMS: atom_id res chain seq x y z
N MET A 1 11.95 -47.57 -3.79
CA MET A 1 12.64 -47.34 -2.51
C MET A 1 13.73 -46.29 -2.70
N ALA A 2 13.55 -45.07 -2.17
CA ALA A 2 14.54 -44.00 -2.30
C ALA A 2 15.60 -44.11 -1.20
N ARG A 3 16.87 -44.31 -1.60
CA ARG A 3 18.02 -44.44 -0.69
C ARG A 3 18.29 -43.07 -0.03
N LYS A 4 18.15 -42.96 1.29
CA LYS A 4 18.49 -41.74 2.05
C LYS A 4 20.00 -41.52 1.99
N LEU A 5 20.42 -40.38 1.43
CA LEU A 5 21.82 -39.98 1.36
C LEU A 5 22.34 -39.60 2.75
N THR A 6 23.55 -40.05 3.07
CA THR A 6 24.22 -39.76 4.34
C THR A 6 24.76 -38.31 4.35
N LYS A 7 24.92 -37.71 5.53
CA LYS A 7 25.44 -36.32 5.68
C LYS A 7 26.77 -36.07 4.95
N ARG A 8 27.62 -37.10 4.85
CA ARG A 8 28.91 -37.03 4.13
C ARG A 8 28.74 -36.98 2.62
N GLU A 9 27.76 -37.70 2.06
CA GLU A 9 27.45 -37.66 0.62
C GLU A 9 26.82 -36.34 0.21
N ILE A 10 25.99 -35.75 1.08
CA ILE A 10 25.44 -34.40 0.88
C ILE A 10 26.58 -33.39 0.84
N GLN A 11 27.48 -33.38 1.83
CA GLN A 11 28.64 -32.46 1.85
C GLN A 11 29.55 -32.61 0.63
N ARG A 12 29.77 -33.83 0.15
CA ARG A 12 30.57 -34.07 -1.06
C ARG A 12 29.90 -33.52 -2.31
N LYS A 13 28.60 -33.78 -2.50
CA LYS A 13 27.83 -33.20 -3.61
C LYS A 13 27.76 -31.68 -3.53
N THR A 14 27.63 -31.11 -2.32
CA THR A 14 27.65 -29.65 -2.15
C THR A 14 29.00 -29.06 -2.53
N ARG A 15 30.14 -29.69 -2.17
CA ARG A 15 31.48 -29.24 -2.58
C ARG A 15 31.72 -29.35 -4.08
N GLU A 16 31.21 -30.41 -4.72
CA GLU A 16 31.29 -30.57 -6.19
C GLU A 16 30.45 -29.51 -6.91
N ILE A 17 29.24 -29.20 -6.42
CA ILE A 17 28.40 -28.12 -6.95
C ILE A 17 29.08 -26.75 -6.75
N TYR A 18 29.68 -26.48 -5.58
CA TYR A 18 30.41 -25.23 -5.34
C TYR A 18 31.66 -25.10 -6.23
N LYS A 19 32.37 -26.20 -6.52
CA LYS A 19 33.48 -26.20 -7.49
C LYS A 19 33.00 -26.00 -8.93
N ALA A 20 31.87 -26.59 -9.31
CA ALA A 20 31.28 -26.40 -10.63
C ALA A 20 30.74 -24.97 -10.83
N VAL A 21 30.15 -24.38 -9.80
CA VAL A 21 29.70 -22.98 -9.81
C VAL A 21 30.87 -22.00 -9.76
N GLY A 22 31.96 -22.34 -9.06
CA GLY A 22 33.19 -21.54 -8.98
C GLY A 22 34.00 -21.49 -10.29
N ASN A 23 33.78 -22.43 -11.21
CA ASN A 23 34.49 -22.52 -12.50
C ASN A 23 33.64 -22.02 -13.68
N THR A 24 32.83 -20.99 -13.47
CA THR A 24 32.11 -20.33 -14.57
C THR A 24 33.13 -19.63 -15.48
N PRO A 25 33.14 -19.89 -16.80
CA PRO A 25 34.11 -19.30 -17.71
C PRO A 25 34.08 -17.76 -17.65
N GLN A 26 35.27 -17.15 -17.64
CA GLN A 26 35.53 -15.70 -17.66
C GLN A 26 34.72 -14.91 -18.71
N ARG A 27 34.16 -15.59 -19.73
CA ARG A 27 33.30 -15.01 -20.79
C ARG A 27 31.94 -14.47 -20.33
N MET A 28 31.48 -14.75 -19.10
CA MET A 28 30.23 -14.17 -18.55
C MET A 28 30.44 -12.97 -17.61
N ARG A 29 31.67 -12.48 -17.45
CA ARG A 29 31.96 -11.24 -16.68
C ARG A 29 31.88 -9.96 -17.52
N SER A 30 31.46 -10.05 -18.79
CA SER A 30 31.39 -8.91 -19.72
C SER A 30 30.03 -8.20 -19.76
N ILE A 31 29.16 -8.38 -18.74
CA ILE A 31 28.07 -7.42 -18.53
C ILE A 31 28.71 -6.16 -17.94
N ALA A 32 29.08 -5.25 -18.85
CA ALA A 32 29.55 -3.89 -18.68
C ALA A 32 29.79 -3.46 -17.22
N ASN A 33 31.06 -3.22 -16.88
CA ASN A 33 31.45 -2.53 -15.66
C ASN A 33 30.80 -1.14 -15.67
N ILE A 34 29.62 -0.98 -15.05
CA ILE A 34 28.82 0.26 -15.02
C ILE A 34 29.64 1.45 -14.47
N LYS A 35 30.73 1.19 -13.73
CA LYS A 35 31.64 2.20 -13.20
C LYS A 35 32.42 2.99 -14.28
N THR A 36 32.68 2.41 -15.46
CA THR A 36 33.43 3.05 -16.56
C THR A 36 32.55 3.52 -17.72
N ALA A 37 31.23 3.32 -17.62
CA ALA A 37 30.30 3.72 -18.68
C ALA A 37 30.29 5.25 -18.88
N GLN A 38 30.62 5.68 -20.11
CA GLN A 38 30.51 7.06 -20.56
C GLN A 38 29.10 7.34 -21.11
N PHE A 39 28.83 8.60 -21.45
CA PHE A 39 27.62 8.99 -22.17
C PHE A 39 27.43 8.11 -23.43
N PRO A 40 26.21 7.65 -23.78
CA PRO A 40 24.89 8.00 -23.22
C PRO A 40 24.45 7.18 -22.00
N TYR A 41 25.27 6.23 -21.56
CA TYR A 41 24.91 5.29 -20.48
C TYR A 41 25.09 5.87 -19.07
N ARG A 42 25.77 7.02 -18.94
CA ARG A 42 25.88 7.83 -17.72
C ARG A 42 25.68 9.30 -18.06
N ALA A 43 25.07 10.06 -17.15
CA ALA A 43 24.85 11.49 -17.33
C ALA A 43 26.17 12.24 -17.57
N ALA A 44 26.17 13.18 -18.51
CA ALA A 44 27.30 14.05 -18.78
C ALA A 44 27.69 14.84 -17.52
N ARG A 45 28.99 15.08 -17.35
CA ARG A 45 29.49 16.00 -16.32
C ARG A 45 29.15 17.43 -16.74
N THR A 46 28.73 18.25 -15.79
CA THR A 46 28.54 19.68 -16.03
C THR A 46 29.88 20.32 -16.37
N PRO A 47 30.00 21.11 -17.45
CA PRO A 47 31.21 21.85 -17.78
C PRO A 47 31.65 22.78 -16.65
N ASN A 48 32.96 23.03 -16.55
CA ASN A 48 33.52 23.96 -15.57
C ASN A 48 32.96 25.38 -15.80
N GLY A 49 32.64 26.09 -14.72
CA GLY A 49 32.08 27.45 -14.78
C GLY A 49 30.56 27.53 -14.91
N VAL A 50 29.86 26.40 -15.07
CA VAL A 50 28.39 26.35 -15.07
C VAL A 50 27.91 25.77 -13.74
N THR A 51 27.01 26.47 -13.04
CA THR A 51 26.35 25.93 -11.85
C THR A 51 25.55 24.69 -12.24
N PRO A 52 25.82 23.52 -11.64
CA PRO A 52 25.04 22.32 -11.92
C PRO A 52 23.56 22.59 -11.64
N VAL A 53 22.69 22.25 -12.60
CA VAL A 53 21.24 22.32 -12.37
C VAL A 53 20.93 21.45 -11.16
N GLU A 54 20.35 22.06 -10.12
CA GLU A 54 19.97 21.34 -8.91
C GLU A 54 18.97 20.25 -9.30
N ARG A 55 19.39 18.99 -9.17
CA ARG A 55 18.50 17.86 -9.42
C ARG A 55 17.47 17.80 -8.30
N LYS A 56 16.28 18.35 -8.55
CA LYS A 56 15.13 18.16 -7.65
C LYS A 56 14.93 16.67 -7.38
N THR A 57 15.17 16.27 -6.14
CA THR A 57 14.82 14.94 -5.66
C THR A 57 13.35 14.91 -5.31
N TYR A 58 12.53 14.47 -6.26
CA TYR A 58 11.10 14.22 -6.04
C TYR A 58 10.90 13.03 -5.09
N LEU A 59 10.98 13.30 -3.80
CA LEU A 59 10.81 12.35 -2.68
C LEU A 59 9.76 12.93 -1.71
N GLY A 60 9.35 12.13 -0.72
CA GLY A 60 8.35 12.58 0.24
C GLY A 60 7.00 12.88 -0.42
N SER A 61 6.43 14.05 -0.13
CA SER A 61 5.12 14.49 -0.64
C SER A 61 5.09 14.70 -2.15
N GLU A 62 6.23 15.07 -2.75
CA GLU A 62 6.33 15.39 -4.18
C GLU A 62 6.60 14.17 -5.07
N TYR A 63 6.66 12.96 -4.48
CA TYR A 63 7.03 11.76 -5.24
C TYR A 63 6.01 11.48 -6.39
N PRO A 64 6.48 11.30 -7.64
CA PRO A 64 5.59 11.14 -8.79
C PRO A 64 4.96 9.75 -8.79
N THR A 65 3.65 9.67 -8.52
CA THR A 65 2.91 8.38 -8.48
C THR A 65 1.99 8.15 -9.67
N VAL A 66 1.97 9.07 -10.64
CA VAL A 66 1.07 8.99 -11.81
C VAL A 66 1.34 7.75 -12.66
N TRP A 67 2.61 7.38 -12.84
CA TRP A 67 3.00 6.21 -13.62
C TRP A 67 2.43 4.90 -13.04
N ALA A 68 2.32 4.80 -11.71
CA ALA A 68 1.80 3.61 -11.03
C ALA A 68 0.29 3.40 -11.24
N ARG A 69 -0.40 4.42 -11.77
CA ARG A 69 -1.82 4.36 -12.15
C ARG A 69 -2.03 4.04 -13.64
N ARG A 70 -0.96 3.87 -14.43
CA ARG A 70 -1.05 3.40 -15.83
C ARG A 70 -1.40 1.91 -15.88
N LEU A 71 -1.94 1.46 -17.01
CA LEU A 71 -2.40 0.08 -17.19
C LEU A 71 -1.32 -0.98 -16.86
N PRO A 72 -0.06 -0.88 -17.34
CA PRO A 72 0.95 -1.89 -17.05
C PRO A 72 1.21 -2.05 -15.55
N ALA A 73 1.42 -0.93 -14.83
CA ALA A 73 1.64 -0.95 -13.38
C ALA A 73 0.42 -1.48 -12.62
N ARG A 74 -0.80 -1.15 -13.05
CA ARG A 74 -2.03 -1.70 -12.47
C ARG A 74 -2.16 -3.19 -12.69
N THR A 75 -1.84 -3.69 -13.88
CA THR A 75 -1.88 -5.12 -14.19
C THR A 75 -0.86 -5.87 -13.34
N ILE A 76 0.39 -5.39 -13.27
CA ILE A 76 1.43 -5.96 -12.42
C ILE A 76 0.94 -6.03 -10.97
N ARG A 77 0.37 -4.94 -10.44
CA ARG A 77 -0.17 -4.90 -9.08
C ARG A 77 -1.28 -5.90 -8.84
N LEU A 78 -2.22 -6.03 -9.79
CA LEU A 78 -3.32 -6.96 -9.66
C LEU A 78 -2.81 -8.41 -9.67
N LEU A 79 -1.92 -8.73 -10.60
CA LEU A 79 -1.28 -10.05 -10.68
C LEU A 79 -0.47 -10.35 -9.43
N SER A 80 0.36 -9.42 -8.95
CA SER A 80 1.13 -9.65 -7.71
C SER A 80 0.22 -9.81 -6.49
N THR A 81 -0.92 -9.12 -6.47
CA THR A 81 -1.90 -9.29 -5.38
C THR A 81 -2.51 -10.68 -5.40
N GLU A 82 -2.90 -11.17 -6.58
CA GLU A 82 -3.53 -12.49 -6.74
C GLU A 82 -2.54 -13.66 -6.58
N LEU A 83 -1.39 -13.56 -7.23
CA LEU A 83 -0.43 -14.66 -7.38
C LEU A 83 0.60 -14.73 -6.25
N ILE A 84 0.82 -13.62 -5.54
CA ILE A 84 1.85 -13.55 -4.48
C ILE A 84 1.20 -13.20 -3.15
N ALA A 85 0.52 -12.05 -3.06
CA ALA A 85 0.04 -11.55 -1.77
C ALA A 85 -1.07 -12.44 -1.17
N LYS A 86 -2.05 -12.88 -1.96
CA LYS A 86 -3.12 -13.78 -1.48
C LYS A 86 -2.59 -15.12 -0.95
N PRO A 87 -1.81 -15.92 -1.70
CA PRO A 87 -1.30 -17.19 -1.19
C PRO A 87 -0.36 -16.97 -0.01
N LEU A 88 0.48 -15.94 -0.04
CA LEU A 88 1.35 -15.60 1.08
C LEU A 88 0.53 -15.27 2.34
N MET A 89 -0.53 -14.49 2.22
CA MET A 89 -1.40 -14.16 3.35
C MET A 89 -2.15 -15.38 3.88
N GLY A 90 -2.57 -16.30 3.01
CA GLY A 90 -3.18 -17.58 3.41
C GLY A 90 -2.19 -18.57 4.04
N TYR A 91 -0.90 -18.47 3.69
CA TYR A 91 0.16 -19.25 4.32
C TYR A 91 0.55 -18.70 5.69
N ILE A 92 0.71 -17.37 5.79
CA ILE A 92 1.10 -16.69 7.03
C ILE A 92 -0.04 -16.74 8.06
N ALA A 93 -1.29 -16.62 7.62
CA ALA A 93 -2.44 -16.47 8.49
C ALA A 93 -3.68 -17.15 7.93
N SER A 94 -4.69 -17.35 8.78
CA SER A 94 -6.03 -17.78 8.36
C SER A 94 -6.99 -16.58 8.41
N PRO A 95 -7.05 -15.74 7.35
CA PRO A 95 -7.88 -14.54 7.36
C PRO A 95 -9.38 -14.86 7.24
N GLN A 96 -10.12 -14.65 8.32
CA GLN A 96 -11.58 -14.61 8.30
C GLN A 96 -12.06 -13.23 7.84
N ARG A 97 -12.90 -13.22 6.81
CA ARG A 97 -13.40 -12.00 6.18
C ARG A 97 -14.92 -11.99 6.27
N THR A 98 -15.47 -10.95 6.87
CA THR A 98 -16.92 -10.84 7.14
C THR A 98 -17.46 -9.46 6.77
N GLY A 99 -18.77 -9.32 6.55
CA GLY A 99 -19.42 -8.05 6.26
C GLY A 99 -19.48 -7.68 4.78
N TYR A 100 -19.26 -8.61 3.86
CA TYR A 100 -19.36 -8.35 2.42
C TYR A 100 -20.78 -7.99 1.99
N ASP A 101 -21.78 -8.54 2.67
CA ASP A 101 -23.21 -8.21 2.57
C ASP A 101 -23.47 -6.70 2.71
N ARG A 102 -22.72 -6.04 3.59
CA ARG A 102 -22.84 -4.59 3.84
C ARG A 102 -22.41 -3.73 2.65
N LEU A 103 -21.70 -4.32 1.68
CA LEU A 103 -21.22 -3.63 0.49
C LEU A 103 -22.18 -3.71 -0.69
N GLU A 104 -23.25 -4.52 -0.60
CA GLU A 104 -24.17 -4.77 -1.72
C GLU A 104 -24.94 -3.52 -2.17
N GLY A 105 -25.27 -2.61 -1.25
CA GLY A 105 -25.95 -1.35 -1.55
C GLY A 105 -25.07 -0.29 -2.25
N LEU A 106 -23.79 -0.58 -2.53
CA LEU A 106 -22.88 0.32 -3.22
C LEU A 106 -22.97 0.14 -4.75
N LYS A 107 -23.00 1.26 -5.49
CA LYS A 107 -23.04 1.21 -6.95
C LYS A 107 -21.73 0.62 -7.49
N LYS A 108 -21.81 -0.32 -8.45
CA LYS A 108 -20.65 -1.06 -9.03
C LYS A 108 -19.49 -0.19 -9.54
N ARG A 109 -19.74 1.06 -9.92
CA ARG A 109 -18.74 2.01 -10.45
C ARG A 109 -18.45 3.20 -9.52
N GLN A 110 -19.08 3.27 -8.35
CA GLN A 110 -18.86 4.34 -7.39
C GLN A 110 -17.53 4.14 -6.67
N ALA A 111 -16.74 5.21 -6.57
CA ALA A 111 -15.55 5.23 -5.73
C ALA A 111 -15.94 5.16 -4.25
N VAL A 112 -15.17 4.40 -3.48
CA VAL A 112 -15.41 4.16 -2.05
C VAL A 112 -14.18 4.58 -1.27
N ILE A 113 -14.40 5.17 -0.10
CA ILE A 113 -13.33 5.47 0.87
C ILE A 113 -13.33 4.37 1.94
N PHE A 114 -12.32 3.51 1.91
CA PHE A 114 -12.10 2.48 2.91
C PHE A 114 -11.24 3.04 4.05
N VAL A 115 -11.73 2.91 5.28
CA VAL A 115 -11.06 3.42 6.48
C VAL A 115 -10.83 2.26 7.43
N ALA A 116 -9.58 1.97 7.75
CA ALA A 116 -9.22 0.86 8.64
C ALA A 116 -8.37 1.33 9.81
N ASN A 117 -8.46 0.64 10.95
CA ASN A 117 -7.48 0.77 12.03
C ASN A 117 -6.12 0.19 11.60
N HIS A 118 -5.02 0.61 12.25
CA HIS A 118 -3.67 0.23 11.85
C HIS A 118 -2.80 -0.31 12.99
N HIS A 119 -2.50 -1.60 12.97
CA HIS A 119 -1.68 -2.30 13.97
C HIS A 119 -0.39 -2.90 13.40
N SER A 120 -0.31 -3.15 12.09
CA SER A 120 0.81 -3.89 11.50
C SER A 120 1.06 -3.55 10.03
N HIS A 121 2.27 -3.86 9.54
CA HIS A 121 2.55 -3.88 8.10
C HIS A 121 1.71 -4.92 7.34
N ALA A 122 1.20 -5.95 8.02
CA ALA A 122 0.31 -6.95 7.44
C ALA A 122 -1.07 -6.38 7.06
N ASP A 123 -1.47 -5.23 7.60
CA ASP A 123 -2.79 -4.63 7.39
C ASP A 123 -3.02 -4.27 5.92
N THR A 124 -2.03 -3.64 5.27
CA THR A 124 -2.15 -3.21 3.87
C THR A 124 -2.29 -4.42 2.93
N PRO A 125 -1.42 -5.46 2.97
CA PRO A 125 -1.64 -6.67 2.19
C PRO A 125 -2.97 -7.37 2.52
N LEU A 126 -3.37 -7.43 3.78
CA LEU A 126 -4.65 -8.04 4.18
C LEU A 126 -5.83 -7.30 3.55
N LEU A 127 -5.85 -5.97 3.62
CA LEU A 127 -6.89 -5.15 2.98
C LEU A 127 -6.89 -5.31 1.46
N LEU A 128 -5.71 -5.21 0.83
CA LEU A 128 -5.58 -5.38 -0.62
C LEU A 128 -6.03 -6.76 -1.10
N THR A 129 -5.85 -7.82 -0.31
CA THR A 129 -6.33 -9.15 -0.68
C THR A 129 -7.83 -9.36 -0.41
N SER A 130 -8.44 -8.50 0.43
CA SER A 130 -9.82 -8.65 0.91
C SER A 130 -10.82 -7.72 0.24
N ILE A 131 -10.39 -6.57 -0.26
CA ILE A 131 -11.26 -5.62 -0.96
C ILE A 131 -11.72 -6.23 -2.30
N PRO A 132 -13.04 -6.22 -2.59
CA PRO A 132 -13.56 -6.78 -3.83
C PRO A 132 -12.96 -6.15 -5.09
N PHE A 133 -12.79 -6.98 -6.12
CA PHE A 133 -12.06 -6.63 -7.34
C PHE A 133 -12.56 -5.32 -8.01
N GLN A 134 -13.87 -5.08 -7.96
CA GLN A 134 -14.49 -3.90 -8.58
C GLN A 134 -13.94 -2.56 -8.06
N TRP A 135 -13.59 -2.48 -6.77
CA TRP A 135 -12.95 -1.32 -6.17
C TRP A 135 -11.43 -1.42 -6.20
N ARG A 136 -10.89 -2.62 -5.94
CA ARG A 136 -9.45 -2.88 -5.87
C ARG A 136 -8.70 -2.53 -7.16
N LYS A 137 -9.29 -2.78 -8.34
CA LYS A 137 -8.68 -2.47 -9.65
C LYS A 137 -8.37 -0.99 -9.88
N ARG A 138 -8.99 -0.11 -9.09
CA ARG A 138 -8.77 1.34 -9.06
C ARG A 138 -8.66 1.82 -7.61
N LEU A 139 -7.91 1.11 -6.78
CA LEU A 139 -7.64 1.51 -5.41
C LEU A 139 -6.32 2.29 -5.32
N ILE A 140 -6.32 3.37 -4.55
CA ILE A 140 -5.12 4.11 -4.12
C ILE A 140 -5.02 4.05 -2.60
N VAL A 141 -3.80 3.98 -2.08
CA VAL A 141 -3.53 3.85 -0.65
C VAL A 141 -2.81 5.09 -0.15
N GLY A 142 -3.38 5.79 0.81
CA GLY A 142 -2.73 6.89 1.51
C GLY A 142 -1.56 6.35 2.33
N ALA A 143 -0.35 6.63 1.89
CA ALA A 143 0.87 6.14 2.51
C ALA A 143 1.71 7.32 2.97
N ALA A 144 2.28 7.20 4.16
CA ALA A 144 3.04 8.27 4.77
C ALA A 144 4.26 8.67 3.94
N ALA A 145 4.26 9.91 3.46
CA ALA A 145 5.30 10.50 2.61
C ALA A 145 6.70 10.34 3.21
N ASP A 146 6.81 10.69 4.49
CA ASP A 146 8.01 10.64 5.30
C ASP A 146 8.55 9.23 5.54
N TYR A 147 7.80 8.16 5.24
CA TYR A 147 8.24 6.79 5.49
C TYR A 147 8.39 5.99 4.19
N PHE A 148 7.34 5.93 3.37
CA PHE A 148 7.32 5.10 2.17
C PHE A 148 8.07 5.73 1.00
N PHE A 149 8.22 7.06 1.00
CA PHE A 149 8.81 7.82 -0.10
C PHE A 149 10.13 8.49 0.28
N LYS A 150 10.81 7.98 1.34
CA LYS A 150 12.18 8.40 1.71
C LYS A 150 13.21 8.08 0.63
N THR A 151 13.02 6.98 -0.10
CA THR A 151 13.95 6.51 -1.13
C THR A 151 13.20 6.25 -2.43
N LYS A 152 13.87 6.46 -3.57
CA LYS A 152 13.27 6.21 -4.88
C LYS A 152 12.82 4.75 -5.02
N PHE A 153 13.64 3.81 -4.56
CA PHE A 153 13.34 2.39 -4.63
C PHE A 153 12.14 2.00 -3.76
N GLY A 154 12.09 2.44 -2.50
CA GLY A 154 10.96 2.18 -1.60
C GLY A 154 9.66 2.82 -2.10
N GLY A 155 9.75 4.06 -2.60
CA GLY A 155 8.63 4.77 -3.21
C GLY A 155 8.11 4.05 -4.46
N SER A 156 9.01 3.56 -5.32
CA SER A 156 8.64 2.82 -6.53
C SER A 156 7.92 1.52 -6.21
N LEU A 157 8.45 0.73 -5.27
CA LEU A 157 7.82 -0.53 -4.85
C LEU A 157 6.45 -0.27 -4.22
N SER A 158 6.34 0.75 -3.36
CA SER A 158 5.08 1.10 -2.70
C SER A 158 4.04 1.58 -3.73
N ALA A 159 4.43 2.47 -4.64
CA ALA A 159 3.54 2.93 -5.70
C ALA A 159 3.09 1.77 -6.60
N LEU A 160 4.01 0.90 -7.00
CA LEU A 160 3.73 -0.24 -7.87
C LEU A 160 2.84 -1.29 -7.22
N PHE A 161 3.24 -1.82 -6.06
CA PHE A 161 2.61 -3.02 -5.48
C PHE A 161 1.40 -2.72 -4.59
N ILE A 162 1.34 -1.56 -3.95
CA ILE A 162 0.21 -1.20 -3.10
C ILE A 162 -0.60 -0.02 -3.64
N GLY A 163 -0.16 0.64 -4.72
CA GLY A 163 -0.83 1.84 -5.22
C GLY A 163 -0.70 3.02 -4.27
N ALA A 164 0.43 3.09 -3.55
CA ALA A 164 0.70 4.14 -2.59
C ALA A 164 0.70 5.51 -3.25
N ILE A 165 0.07 6.46 -2.59
CA ILE A 165 0.22 7.90 -2.85
C ILE A 165 0.75 8.57 -1.59
N PRO A 166 1.66 9.54 -1.72
CA PRO A 166 2.23 10.21 -0.57
C PRO A 166 1.17 11.07 0.11
N VAL A 167 1.02 10.89 1.42
CA VAL A 167 0.16 11.69 2.28
C VAL A 167 0.98 12.14 3.47
N GLU A 168 0.87 13.42 3.80
CA GLU A 168 1.47 13.97 5.01
C GLU A 168 0.69 13.52 6.24
N ARG A 169 1.39 12.93 7.22
CA ARG A 169 0.74 12.48 8.45
C ARG A 169 0.25 13.64 9.28
N ASN A 170 1.09 14.66 9.49
CA ASN A 170 0.88 15.71 10.49
C ASN A 170 0.11 16.93 9.98
N LYS A 171 -0.09 17.05 8.67
CA LYS A 171 -0.82 18.16 8.04
C LYS A 171 -1.75 17.57 6.99
N VAL A 172 -3.00 18.04 6.99
CA VAL A 172 -3.87 17.83 5.84
C VAL A 172 -3.43 18.85 4.80
N SER A 173 -2.42 18.49 3.99
CA SER A 173 -2.02 19.34 2.88
C SER A 173 -3.21 19.46 1.92
N ARG A 174 -3.55 20.71 1.58
CA ARG A 174 -4.62 21.02 0.63
C ARG A 174 -4.35 20.33 -0.71
N GLU A 175 -3.09 20.33 -1.13
CA GLU A 175 -2.64 19.72 -2.39
C GLU A 175 -2.85 18.19 -2.41
N SER A 176 -2.38 17.46 -1.39
CA SER A 176 -2.59 16.01 -1.32
C SER A 176 -4.08 15.66 -1.27
N SER A 177 -4.87 16.45 -0.55
CA SER A 177 -6.31 16.27 -0.45
C SER A 177 -7.03 16.54 -1.77
N ASP A 178 -6.62 17.57 -2.51
CA ASP A 178 -7.15 17.92 -3.84
C ASP A 178 -6.78 16.86 -4.88
N GLN A 179 -5.55 16.34 -4.83
CA GLN A 179 -5.12 15.24 -5.68
C GLN A 179 -5.96 13.98 -5.42
N ILE A 180 -6.17 13.61 -4.16
CA ILE A 180 -7.00 12.46 -3.78
C ILE A 180 -8.45 12.68 -4.22
N ALA A 181 -9.00 13.88 -3.97
CA ALA A 181 -10.37 14.22 -4.36
C ALA A 181 -10.57 14.12 -5.88
N SER A 182 -9.62 14.61 -6.67
CA SER A 182 -9.61 14.46 -8.13
C SER A 182 -9.62 12.98 -8.57
N LEU A 183 -8.82 12.14 -7.91
CA LEU A 183 -8.80 10.70 -8.19
C LEU A 183 -10.13 10.02 -7.81
N ILE A 184 -10.70 10.35 -6.65
CA ILE A 184 -12.00 9.83 -6.21
C ILE A 184 -13.10 10.18 -7.21
N LYS A 185 -13.16 11.45 -7.64
CA LYS A 185 -14.10 11.92 -8.68
C LYS A 185 -13.93 11.19 -10.02
N ARG A 186 -12.71 10.72 -10.33
CA ARG A 186 -12.40 9.90 -11.52
C ARG A 186 -12.68 8.40 -11.32
N GLY A 187 -13.32 8.01 -10.22
CA GLY A 187 -13.70 6.64 -9.92
C GLY A 187 -12.60 5.80 -9.28
N TRP A 188 -11.59 6.43 -8.66
CA TRP A 188 -10.60 5.70 -7.85
C TRP A 188 -11.09 5.58 -6.42
N SER A 189 -11.16 4.36 -5.91
CA SER A 189 -11.40 4.13 -4.48
C SER A 189 -10.15 4.51 -3.69
N PHE A 190 -10.32 4.98 -2.47
CA PHE A 190 -9.24 5.43 -1.60
C PHE A 190 -9.23 4.60 -0.32
N MET A 191 -8.05 4.21 0.13
CA MET A 191 -7.84 3.50 1.39
C MET A 191 -6.91 4.29 2.29
N VAL A 192 -7.30 4.49 3.54
CA VAL A 192 -6.52 5.24 4.51
C VAL A 192 -6.66 4.65 5.92
N PHE A 193 -5.58 4.78 6.68
CA PHE A 193 -5.57 4.54 8.11
C PHE A 193 -5.68 5.89 8.83
N PRO A 194 -6.82 6.21 9.44
CA PRO A 194 -7.09 7.56 9.95
C PRO A 194 -6.24 7.93 11.17
N GLU A 195 -5.62 6.94 11.81
CA GLU A 195 -4.64 7.09 12.89
C GLU A 195 -3.34 7.75 12.41
N GLY A 196 -3.02 7.64 11.11
CA GLY A 196 -1.78 8.15 10.51
C GLY A 196 -0.53 7.31 10.84
N GLY A 197 -0.53 6.54 11.92
CA GLY A 197 0.55 5.64 12.33
C GLY A 197 0.03 4.26 12.69
N ARG A 198 0.96 3.34 13.01
CA ARG A 198 0.62 2.06 13.62
C ARG A 198 0.49 2.26 15.13
N SER A 199 -0.59 1.76 15.71
CA SER A 199 -0.76 1.68 17.15
C SER A 199 0.39 0.87 17.80
N PRO A 200 1.12 1.45 18.78
CA PRO A 200 2.24 0.78 19.44
C PRO A 200 1.81 -0.29 20.46
N ASP A 201 0.62 -0.13 21.03
CA ASP A 201 0.06 -0.91 22.14
C ASP A 201 -1.09 -1.85 21.70
N GLY A 202 -1.54 -1.73 20.45
CA GLY A 202 -2.68 -2.49 19.93
C GLY A 202 -4.03 -1.81 20.18
N TRP A 203 -4.05 -0.65 20.85
CA TRP A 203 -5.25 0.17 21.05
C TRP A 203 -5.37 1.22 19.94
N GLY A 204 -6.61 1.55 19.55
CA GLY A 204 -6.84 2.54 18.50
C GLY A 204 -6.30 3.92 18.88
N GLN A 205 -5.63 4.59 17.95
CA GLN A 205 -5.23 5.99 18.11
C GLN A 205 -6.37 6.94 17.71
N PRO A 206 -6.33 8.23 18.12
CA PRO A 206 -7.27 9.23 17.66
C PRO A 206 -7.34 9.33 16.14
N PHE A 207 -8.55 9.38 15.58
CA PHE A 207 -8.76 9.44 14.14
C PHE A 207 -8.66 10.86 13.63
N ARG A 208 -7.92 11.05 12.53
CA ARG A 208 -7.85 12.32 11.81
C ARG A 208 -9.05 12.47 10.87
N ALA A 209 -9.52 13.70 10.69
CA ALA A 209 -10.72 14.02 9.93
C ALA A 209 -10.59 13.89 8.39
N GLY A 210 -9.40 13.58 7.86
CA GLY A 210 -9.13 13.61 6.41
C GLY A 210 -10.04 12.70 5.57
N ALA A 211 -10.38 11.51 6.06
CA ALA A 211 -11.31 10.61 5.37
C ALA A 211 -12.74 11.17 5.31
N ALA A 212 -13.21 11.76 6.41
CA ALA A 212 -14.52 12.40 6.48
C ALA A 212 -14.58 13.64 5.57
N TYR A 213 -13.54 14.46 5.58
CA TYR A 213 -13.40 15.60 4.67
C TYR A 213 -13.50 15.18 3.20
N LEU A 214 -12.76 14.15 2.79
CA LEU A 214 -12.78 13.64 1.41
C LEU A 214 -14.13 13.04 1.03
N SER A 215 -14.80 12.35 1.97
CA SER A 215 -16.15 11.81 1.77
C SER A 215 -17.14 12.91 1.45
N ILE A 216 -17.17 13.97 2.27
CA ILE A 216 -18.06 15.12 2.07
C ILE A 216 -17.73 15.83 0.75
N LYS A 217 -16.44 16.08 0.49
CA LYS A 217 -15.98 16.82 -0.71
C LYS A 217 -16.27 16.08 -2.02
N CYS A 218 -16.28 14.75 -2.00
CA CYS A 218 -16.43 13.92 -3.20
C CYS A 218 -17.79 13.23 -3.31
N ASP A 219 -18.68 13.41 -2.34
CA ASP A 219 -19.91 12.62 -2.17
C ASP A 219 -19.64 11.10 -2.27
N ALA A 220 -18.57 10.67 -1.60
CA ALA A 220 -18.10 9.29 -1.65
C ALA A 220 -18.45 8.56 -0.34
N PRO A 221 -19.04 7.36 -0.40
CA PRO A 221 -19.36 6.57 0.78
C PRO A 221 -18.09 6.14 1.51
N VAL A 222 -18.17 6.12 2.84
CA VAL A 222 -17.11 5.60 3.71
C VAL A 222 -17.48 4.18 4.16
N VAL A 223 -16.54 3.26 3.98
CA VAL A 223 -16.64 1.88 4.48
C VAL A 223 -15.61 1.72 5.58
N PRO A 224 -16.03 1.69 6.86
CA PRO A 224 -15.13 1.35 7.95
C PRO A 224 -14.77 -0.14 7.86
N ILE A 225 -13.53 -0.47 8.18
CA ILE A 225 -13.01 -1.83 8.24
C ILE A 225 -12.32 -2.01 9.57
N HIS A 226 -12.70 -3.06 10.29
CA HIS A 226 -12.02 -3.46 11.51
C HIS A 226 -11.05 -4.59 11.21
N LEU A 227 -9.79 -4.41 11.64
CA LEU A 227 -8.71 -5.38 11.58
C LEU A 227 -8.36 -5.85 13.00
N ALA A 228 -8.30 -7.15 13.22
CA ALA A 228 -7.83 -7.73 14.48
C ALA A 228 -6.84 -8.87 14.23
N GLY A 229 -5.92 -9.07 15.20
CA GLY A 229 -4.91 -10.13 15.18
C GLY A 229 -3.63 -9.79 14.43
N THR A 230 -3.61 -8.78 13.56
CA THR A 230 -2.44 -8.42 12.73
C THR A 230 -1.25 -7.94 13.56
N GLY A 231 -1.50 -7.23 14.65
CA GLY A 231 -0.49 -6.82 15.61
C GLY A 231 0.24 -8.01 16.28
N LYS A 232 -0.37 -9.20 16.35
CA LYS A 232 0.26 -10.39 16.94
C LYS A 232 1.20 -11.13 15.97
N ILE A 233 0.99 -10.96 14.65
CA ILE A 233 1.77 -11.64 13.60
C ILE A 233 3.03 -10.86 13.24
N LEU A 234 2.88 -9.55 12.98
CA LEU A 234 3.97 -8.68 12.54
C LEU A 234 3.98 -7.39 13.37
N ARG A 235 4.51 -7.48 14.60
CA ARG A 235 4.71 -6.31 15.48
C ARG A 235 5.64 -5.28 14.83
N LYS A 236 5.49 -4.02 15.24
CA LYS A 236 6.37 -2.92 14.81
C LYS A 236 7.85 -3.30 15.01
N GLY A 237 8.62 -3.24 13.93
CA GLY A 237 10.06 -3.58 13.92
C GLY A 237 10.41 -4.96 13.33
N LYS A 238 9.44 -5.86 13.11
CA LYS A 238 9.68 -7.15 12.45
C LYS A 238 9.19 -7.14 10.99
N VAL A 239 9.96 -7.79 10.11
CA VAL A 239 9.65 -7.94 8.68
C VAL A 239 9.06 -9.33 8.36
N TRP A 240 9.31 -10.33 9.22
CA TRP A 240 8.80 -11.69 9.09
C TRP A 240 8.19 -12.19 10.41
N PRO A 241 7.07 -12.96 10.34
CA PRO A 241 6.53 -13.66 11.51
C PRO A 241 7.50 -14.73 12.01
N THR A 242 7.50 -14.97 13.32
CA THR A 242 8.17 -16.13 13.94
C THR A 242 7.25 -17.36 13.83
N ASP A 243 7.80 -18.58 13.82
CA ASP A 243 7.04 -19.83 13.57
C ASP A 243 5.77 -19.98 14.42
N HIS A 244 5.79 -19.51 15.68
CA HIS A 244 4.65 -19.57 16.61
C HIS A 244 3.52 -18.57 16.28
N GLN A 245 3.77 -17.66 15.33
CA GLN A 245 2.84 -16.62 14.89
C GLN A 245 2.19 -16.97 13.54
N LEU A 246 2.63 -18.06 12.91
CA LEU A 246 2.02 -18.57 11.68
C LEU A 246 0.64 -19.15 11.99
N LYS A 247 -0.28 -19.04 11.03
CA LYS A 247 -1.67 -19.52 11.12
C LYS A 247 -2.53 -18.85 12.19
N LEU A 248 -2.07 -17.74 12.78
CA LEU A 248 -2.92 -16.94 13.65
C LEU A 248 -4.14 -16.44 12.87
N LEU A 249 -5.28 -16.43 13.56
CA LEU A 249 -6.53 -15.90 13.04
C LEU A 249 -6.40 -14.39 12.84
N LEU A 250 -6.58 -13.96 11.59
CA LEU A 250 -6.76 -12.54 11.26
C LEU A 250 -8.22 -12.29 10.97
N VAL A 251 -8.80 -11.31 11.64
CA VAL A 251 -10.19 -10.91 11.39
C VAL A 251 -10.19 -9.62 10.61
N LEU A 252 -10.88 -9.64 9.48
CA LEU A 252 -11.26 -8.46 8.72
C LEU A 252 -12.79 -8.39 8.69
N ARG A 253 -13.35 -7.28 9.16
CA ARG A 253 -14.78 -7.03 9.13
C ARG A 253 -15.09 -5.70 8.46
N PHE A 254 -15.83 -5.73 7.36
CA PHE A 254 -16.44 -4.53 6.80
C PHE A 254 -17.59 -4.08 7.70
N GLY A 255 -17.61 -2.80 8.08
CA GLY A 255 -18.71 -2.19 8.84
C GLY A 255 -19.77 -1.60 7.93
N GLN A 256 -20.80 -1.02 8.54
CA GLN A 256 -21.90 -0.39 7.81
C GLN A 256 -21.42 0.82 7.01
N VAL A 257 -21.85 0.90 5.75
CA VAL A 257 -21.56 2.01 4.85
C VAL A 257 -22.08 3.31 5.47
N LYS A 258 -21.21 4.30 5.63
CA LYS A 258 -21.59 5.65 6.03
C LYS A 258 -21.67 6.54 4.80
N ARG A 259 -22.81 7.22 4.65
CA ARG A 259 -23.03 8.25 3.64
C ARG A 259 -23.27 9.57 4.33
N ARG A 260 -23.12 10.67 3.60
CA ARG A 260 -23.63 11.96 4.06
C ARG A 260 -25.13 11.78 4.32
N THR A 261 -25.54 11.91 5.58
CA THR A 261 -26.94 12.17 5.90
C THR A 261 -27.22 13.57 5.37
N ALA A 262 -28.18 13.71 4.45
CA ALA A 262 -28.74 15.02 4.19
C ALA A 262 -29.21 15.56 5.54
N GLU A 263 -28.77 16.77 5.93
CA GLU A 263 -29.39 17.44 7.07
C GLU A 263 -30.90 17.49 6.80
N PRO A 264 -31.76 17.25 7.82
CA PRO A 264 -33.15 17.61 7.69
C PRO A 264 -33.16 19.12 7.45
N THR A 265 -33.66 19.54 6.29
CA THR A 265 -33.90 20.94 5.97
C THR A 265 -34.63 21.56 7.15
N GLN A 266 -33.94 22.36 7.98
CA GLN A 266 -34.61 23.16 8.99
C GLN A 266 -35.54 24.09 8.22
N LYS A 267 -36.83 23.72 8.15
CA LYS A 267 -37.90 24.66 7.83
C LYS A 267 -37.71 25.81 8.80
N ARG A 268 -37.16 26.93 8.32
CA ARG A 268 -37.25 28.22 9.00
C ARG A 268 -38.73 28.48 9.20
N SER A 269 -39.21 28.17 10.40
CA SER A 269 -40.51 28.57 10.90
C SER A 269 -40.46 30.08 11.15
N SER A 270 -40.59 30.86 10.09
CA SER A 270 -40.98 32.27 10.20
C SER A 270 -42.49 32.32 10.42
N ARG A 271 -42.94 31.92 11.61
CA ARG A 271 -44.28 32.18 12.14
C ARG A 271 -44.17 32.32 13.65
N GLN A 272 -43.84 33.53 14.10
CA GLN A 272 -44.36 34.18 15.31
C GLN A 272 -43.53 35.44 15.60
N LEU A 273 -43.91 36.53 14.95
CA LEU A 273 -43.86 37.87 15.53
C LEU A 273 -45.24 38.47 15.29
N ARG A 274 -46.16 38.13 16.18
CA ARG A 274 -47.36 38.92 16.49
C ARG A 274 -47.37 39.05 18.01
N SER A 275 -46.86 40.17 18.47
CA SER A 275 -47.18 40.83 19.73
C SER A 275 -46.99 42.32 19.48
#